data_AF-A0AAE0HDE3-F1
#
_entry.id   AF-A0AAE0HDE3-F1
#
_cell.length_a   1.000
_cell.length_b   1.000
_cell.length_c   1.000
_cell.angle_alpha   90.00
_cell.angle_beta   90.00
_cell.angle_gamma   90.00
#
_symmetry.space_group_name_H-M   'P 1'
#
loop_
_entity.id
_entity.type
_entity.pdbx_description
1 polymer ?
#
loop_
_entity_poly.entity_id
_entity_poly.type
_entity_poly.pdbx_seq_one_letter_code
_entity_poly.pdbx_strand_id
1 'polypeptide(L)'
;MDVEIMASGRTGFPLLAQRISLSPDYESFIFRKFDRLSARNLLHLEGKLAYLEHKLDQADEQAALPTADNEARRSVRAWEAFEENAANPDRPEHMHMKLAEQVHETLKEYPALEAPKNRAFDVAHNQFYEDINDEFGHTKRQRPLLAGLAECRLEEGNRRDLVAVRRPADKDLLSRFLQDHWIFKV
;
A
#
# COMPACT_ATOMS: atom_id res chain seq x y z
N MET A 1 -10.58 10.08 -52.36
CA MET A 1 -10.45 11.54 -52.36
C MET A 1 -11.06 12.02 -51.06
N ASP A 2 -10.37 12.45 -50.02
CA ASP A 2 -8.96 12.76 -49.84
C ASP A 2 -8.62 12.46 -48.37
N VAL A 3 -7.71 11.51 -48.13
CA VAL A 3 -7.12 11.29 -46.80
C VAL A 3 -5.97 12.31 -46.66
N GLU A 4 -6.29 13.57 -46.87
CA GLU A 4 -5.42 14.72 -46.64
C GLU A 4 -5.95 15.49 -45.42
N ILE A 5 -6.03 14.82 -44.28
CA ILE A 5 -6.08 15.51 -42.99
C ILE A 5 -4.68 15.44 -42.39
N MET A 6 -3.89 16.40 -42.83
CA MET A 6 -2.93 17.14 -42.03
C MET A 6 -1.73 16.35 -41.50
N ALA A 7 -0.67 16.36 -42.32
CA ALA A 7 0.69 16.57 -41.82
C ALA A 7 0.81 17.94 -41.11
N SER A 8 0.08 18.14 -40.02
CA SER A 8 0.53 19.10 -39.01
C SER A 8 1.70 18.44 -38.31
N GLY A 9 2.81 19.16 -38.08
CA GLY A 9 4.06 18.65 -37.51
C GLY A 9 3.97 18.14 -36.06
N ARG A 10 2.87 17.48 -35.69
CA ARG A 10 2.66 16.83 -34.41
C ARG A 10 3.44 15.51 -34.44
N THR A 11 4.44 15.42 -33.58
CA THR A 11 5.23 14.21 -33.31
C THR A 11 5.07 13.84 -31.84
N GLY A 12 5.44 12.61 -31.46
CA GLY A 12 5.37 12.16 -30.07
C GLY A 12 3.94 11.96 -29.55
N PHE A 13 3.68 12.41 -28.31
CA PHE A 13 2.43 12.14 -27.60
C PHE A 13 1.15 12.61 -28.32
N PRO A 14 1.07 13.83 -28.88
CA PRO A 14 -0.15 14.29 -29.56
C PRO A 14 -0.52 13.44 -30.79
N LEU A 15 0.47 12.99 -31.56
CA LEU A 15 0.22 12.16 -32.74
C LEU A 15 -0.24 10.75 -32.36
N LEU A 16 0.40 10.14 -31.35
CA LEU A 16 0.01 8.82 -30.87
C LEU A 16 -1.36 8.84 -30.22
N ALA A 17 -1.67 9.85 -29.41
CA ALA A 17 -3.00 10.03 -28.81
C ALA A 17 -4.09 10.16 -29.88
N GLN A 18 -3.84 10.96 -30.92
CA GLN A 18 -4.75 11.05 -32.06
C GLN A 18 -4.95 9.67 -32.72
N ARG A 19 -3.87 8.94 -33.01
CA ARG A 19 -3.96 7.61 -33.64
C ARG A 19 -4.73 6.59 -32.81
N ILE A 20 -4.49 6.55 -31.50
CA ILE A 20 -5.18 5.64 -30.59
C ILE A 20 -6.68 6.01 -30.52
N SER A 21 -7.01 7.31 -30.49
CA SER A 21 -8.41 7.77 -30.45
C SER A 21 -9.24 7.49 -31.72
N LEU A 22 -8.61 7.10 -32.84
CA LEU A 22 -9.32 6.78 -34.08
C LEU A 22 -10.03 5.42 -34.05
N SER A 23 -9.67 4.53 -33.12
CA SER A 23 -10.36 3.26 -32.95
C SER A 23 -11.69 3.47 -32.20
N PRO A 24 -12.85 3.22 -32.82
CA PRO A 24 -14.16 3.53 -32.23
C PRO A 24 -14.48 2.68 -30.98
N ASP A 25 -13.85 1.51 -30.85
CA ASP A 25 -14.12 0.55 -29.77
C ASP A 25 -13.07 0.60 -28.64
N TYR A 26 -12.20 1.62 -28.63
CA TYR A 26 -11.10 1.77 -27.65
C TYR A 26 -10.11 0.59 -27.58
N GLU A 27 -10.15 -0.36 -28.52
CA GLU A 27 -9.25 -1.53 -28.53
C GLU A 27 -7.75 -1.17 -28.58
N SER A 28 -7.43 0.01 -29.14
CA SER A 28 -6.07 0.54 -29.26
C SER A 28 -5.57 1.23 -27.98
N PHE A 29 -6.41 1.41 -26.95
CA PHE A 29 -6.05 2.04 -25.68
C PHE A 29 -5.28 1.08 -24.77
N ILE A 30 -4.16 0.58 -25.28
CA ILE A 30 -3.29 -0.37 -24.58
C ILE A 30 -2.15 0.41 -23.92
N PHE A 31 -2.13 0.38 -22.59
CA PHE A 31 -1.09 1.02 -21.78
C PHE A 31 -0.34 0.01 -20.94
N ARG A 32 0.91 0.34 -20.60
CA ARG A 32 1.70 -0.47 -19.67
C ARG A 32 1.10 -0.35 -18.26
N LYS A 33 0.87 -1.49 -17.61
CA LYS A 33 0.28 -1.58 -16.26
C LYS A 33 1.22 -1.20 -15.11
N PHE A 34 2.54 -1.25 -15.35
CA PHE A 34 3.60 -0.94 -14.38
C PHE A 34 3.54 -1.74 -13.05
N ASP A 35 3.12 -3.01 -13.09
CA ASP A 35 2.89 -3.85 -11.89
C ASP A 35 4.00 -3.80 -10.83
N ARG A 36 5.27 -3.93 -11.23
CA ARG A 36 6.41 -3.85 -10.29
C ARG A 36 6.50 -2.47 -9.61
N LEU A 37 6.25 -1.39 -10.35
CA LEU A 37 6.31 -0.03 -9.81
C LEU A 37 5.12 0.22 -8.89
N SER A 38 3.93 -0.24 -9.26
CA SER A 38 2.73 -0.17 -8.43
C SER A 38 2.91 -0.95 -7.12
N ALA A 39 3.43 -2.18 -7.19
CA ALA A 39 3.75 -2.98 -6.01
C ALA A 39 4.77 -2.27 -5.11
N ARG A 40 5.84 -1.71 -5.69
CA ARG A 40 6.83 -0.93 -4.94
C ARG A 40 6.22 0.30 -4.28
N ASN A 41 5.31 1.00 -4.97
CA ASN A 41 4.61 2.15 -4.41
C ASN A 41 3.75 1.76 -3.21
N LEU A 42 3.02 0.65 -3.31
CA LEU A 42 2.21 0.13 -2.20
C LEU A 42 3.07 -0.27 -0.99
N LEU A 43 4.21 -0.94 -1.22
CA LEU A 43 5.16 -1.27 -0.14
C LEU A 43 5.70 0.00 0.54
N HIS A 44 5.93 1.08 -0.22
CA HIS A 44 6.37 2.36 0.34
C HIS A 44 5.27 3.05 1.14
N LEU A 45 4.03 3.04 0.65
CA LEU A 45 2.88 3.60 1.36
C LEU A 45 2.63 2.86 2.67
N GLU A 46 2.67 1.53 2.64
CA GLU A 46 2.53 0.70 3.83
C GLU A 46 3.67 0.93 4.84
N GLY A 47 4.92 0.96 4.37
CA GLY A 47 6.05 1.28 5.25
C GLY A 47 5.95 2.68 5.86
N LYS A 48 5.42 3.65 5.11
CA LYS A 48 5.14 5.00 5.63
C LYS A 48 4.02 4.98 6.66
N LEU A 49 2.95 4.23 6.44
CA LEU A 49 1.87 4.06 7.40
C LEU A 49 2.38 3.44 8.70
N ALA A 50 3.12 2.33 8.63
CA ALA A 50 3.71 1.68 9.80
C ALA A 50 4.63 2.62 10.59
N TYR A 51 5.38 3.48 9.90
CA TYR A 51 6.22 4.50 10.55
C TYR A 51 5.41 5.62 11.22
N LEU A 52 4.32 6.06 10.59
CA LEU A 52 3.44 7.09 11.15
C LEU A 52 2.64 6.55 12.34
N GLU A 53 2.13 5.32 12.24
CA GLU A 53 1.48 4.58 13.33
C GLU A 53 2.42 4.48 14.54
N HIS A 54 3.64 3.99 14.35
CA HIS A 54 4.63 3.91 15.42
C HIS A 54 4.90 5.25 16.11
N LYS A 55 4.88 6.37 15.37
CA LYS A 55 5.05 7.71 15.94
C LYS A 55 3.84 8.17 16.74
N LEU A 56 2.64 7.86 16.26
CA LEU A 56 1.40 8.17 16.98
C LEU A 56 1.31 7.35 18.26
N ASP A 57 1.66 6.06 18.21
CA ASP A 57 1.72 5.20 19.39
C ASP A 57 2.70 5.74 20.43
N GLN A 58 3.89 6.16 20.00
CA GLN A 58 4.87 6.80 20.90
C GLN A 58 4.36 8.10 21.51
N ALA A 59 3.61 8.90 20.74
CA ALA A 59 3.00 10.13 21.23
C ALA A 59 1.93 9.84 22.29
N ASP A 60 1.10 8.82 22.06
CA ASP A 60 0.05 8.40 22.98
C ASP A 60 0.64 7.81 24.26
N GLU A 61 1.71 7.01 24.16
CA GLU A 61 2.45 6.49 25.31
C GLU A 61 3.04 7.62 26.17
N GLN A 62 3.60 8.66 25.54
CA GLN A 62 4.14 9.82 26.26
C GLN A 62 3.05 10.58 27.01
N ALA A 63 1.88 10.75 26.41
CA ALA A 63 0.73 11.38 27.06
C ALA A 63 0.10 10.50 28.17
N ALA A 64 0.29 9.18 28.12
CA ALA A 64 -0.15 8.25 29.16
C ALA A 64 0.76 8.23 30.40
N LEU A 65 1.97 8.78 30.33
CA LEU A 65 2.92 8.77 31.45
C LEU A 65 2.35 9.49 32.70
N PRO A 66 2.68 9.05 33.92
CA PRO A 66 2.25 9.70 35.16
C PRO A 66 2.67 11.18 35.27
N THR A 67 3.79 11.53 34.63
CA THR A 67 4.37 12.88 34.58
C THR A 67 3.77 13.78 33.50
N ALA A 68 2.89 13.27 32.65
CA ALA A 68 2.27 14.04 31.56
C ALA A 68 1.29 15.09 32.08
N ASP A 69 1.20 16.20 31.36
CA ASP A 69 0.24 17.28 31.64
C ASP A 69 -1.21 16.77 31.54
N ASN A 70 -2.09 17.34 32.36
CA ASN A 70 -3.51 17.00 32.34
C ASN A 70 -4.16 17.38 31.00
N GLU A 71 -3.68 18.44 30.34
CA GLU A 71 -4.14 18.81 29.00
C GLU A 71 -3.69 17.81 27.92
N ALA A 72 -2.48 17.26 28.03
CA ALA A 72 -2.03 16.21 27.11
C ALA A 72 -2.91 14.95 27.24
N ARG A 73 -3.26 14.55 28.47
CA ARG A 73 -4.20 13.44 28.73
C ARG A 73 -5.60 13.71 28.22
N ARG A 74 -6.04 14.96 28.29
CA ARG A 74 -7.35 15.38 27.77
C ARG A 74 -7.38 15.28 26.25
N SER A 75 -6.31 15.73 25.58
CA SER A 75 -6.16 15.69 24.13
C SER A 75 -6.21 14.27 23.56
N VAL A 76 -5.64 13.27 24.25
CA VAL A 76 -5.73 11.85 23.82
C VAL A 76 -7.17 11.33 23.85
N ARG A 77 -8.04 11.89 24.70
CA ARG A 77 -9.40 11.37 24.93
C ARG A 77 -10.50 12.16 24.22
N ALA A 78 -10.24 13.42 23.90
CA ALA A 78 -11.23 14.33 23.33
C ALA A 78 -10.64 15.03 22.11
N TRP A 79 -11.27 14.84 20.95
CA TRP A 79 -10.84 15.43 19.69
C TRP A 79 -10.84 16.96 19.74
N GLU A 80 -11.86 17.55 20.37
CA GLU A 80 -11.99 19.00 20.50
C GLU A 80 -10.80 19.60 21.29
N ALA A 81 -10.40 18.93 22.37
CA ALA A 81 -9.24 19.35 23.15
C ALA A 81 -7.92 19.15 22.39
N PHE A 82 -7.83 18.09 21.59
CA PHE A 82 -6.68 17.86 20.72
C PHE A 82 -6.54 18.96 19.67
N GLU A 83 -7.63 19.33 18.99
CA GLU A 83 -7.65 20.38 17.97
C GLU A 83 -7.31 21.76 18.59
N GLU A 84 -7.90 22.10 19.73
CA GLU A 84 -7.60 23.33 20.47
C GLU A 84 -6.11 23.41 20.85
N ASN A 85 -5.55 22.32 21.39
CA ASN A 85 -4.15 22.28 21.83
C ASN A 85 -3.17 22.21 20.66
N ALA A 86 -3.55 21.59 19.53
CA ALA A 86 -2.75 21.52 18.32
C ALA A 86 -2.66 22.87 17.56
N ALA A 87 -3.55 23.82 17.85
CA ALA A 87 -3.45 25.19 17.31
C ALA A 87 -2.20 25.92 17.82
N ASN A 88 -1.63 25.51 18.96
CA ASN A 88 -0.42 26.09 19.50
C ASN A 88 0.84 25.36 18.97
N PRO A 89 1.73 26.02 18.19
CA PRO A 89 2.89 25.37 17.60
C PRO A 89 3.96 24.91 18.61
N ASP A 90 3.96 25.44 19.82
CA ASP A 90 4.92 25.08 20.87
C ASP A 90 4.53 23.78 21.60
N ARG A 91 3.32 23.28 21.35
CA ARG A 91 2.79 22.07 21.97
C ARG A 91 3.07 20.81 21.14
N PRO A 92 3.33 19.66 21.78
CA PRO A 92 3.55 18.40 21.07
C PRO A 92 2.33 17.98 20.23
N GLU A 93 1.12 18.34 20.68
CA GLU A 93 -0.14 18.09 19.97
C GLU A 93 -0.16 18.69 18.55
N HIS A 94 0.54 19.80 18.31
CA HIS A 94 0.67 20.38 16.97
C HIS A 94 1.41 19.46 16.00
N MET A 95 2.47 18.78 16.48
CA MET A 95 3.20 17.81 15.67
C MET A 95 2.36 16.55 15.47
N HIS A 96 1.61 16.12 16.48
CA HIS A 96 0.75 14.93 16.39
C HIS A 96 -0.38 15.16 15.38
N MET A 97 -0.97 16.37 15.33
CA MET A 97 -1.99 16.72 14.34
C MET A 97 -1.43 16.62 12.91
N LYS A 98 -0.20 17.12 12.68
CA LYS A 98 0.48 16.97 11.39
C LYS A 98 0.73 15.51 11.01
N LEU A 99 1.03 14.65 11.99
CA LEU A 99 1.18 13.21 11.75
C LEU A 99 -0.17 12.57 11.38
N ALA A 100 -1.24 12.90 12.10
CA ALA A 100 -2.60 12.44 11.79
C ALA A 100 -3.06 12.89 10.38
N GLU A 101 -2.79 14.13 9.99
CA GLU A 101 -3.05 14.61 8.62
C GLU A 101 -2.24 13.82 7.58
N GLN A 102 -0.97 13.54 7.85
CA GLN A 102 -0.15 12.71 6.97
C GLN A 102 -0.69 11.29 6.84
N VAL A 103 -1.15 10.69 7.94
CA VAL A 103 -1.82 9.37 7.94
C VAL A 103 -3.05 9.43 7.04
N HIS A 104 -3.91 10.43 7.23
CA HIS A 104 -5.12 10.61 6.42
C HIS A 104 -4.82 10.70 4.93
N GLU A 105 -3.86 11.53 4.52
CA GLU A 105 -3.49 11.65 3.11
C GLU A 105 -2.89 10.35 2.56
N THR A 106 -2.05 9.65 3.33
CA THR A 106 -1.52 8.35 2.91
C THR A 106 -2.58 7.26 2.79
N LEU A 107 -3.60 7.27 3.67
CA LEU A 107 -4.70 6.30 3.62
C LEU A 107 -5.61 6.55 2.41
N LYS A 108 -5.76 7.80 1.95
CA LYS A 108 -6.47 8.09 0.70
C LYS A 108 -5.77 7.51 -0.53
N GLU A 109 -4.43 7.54 -0.53
CA GLU A 109 -3.62 6.97 -1.60
C GLU A 109 -3.50 5.44 -1.50
N TYR A 110 -3.72 4.88 -0.31
CA TYR A 110 -3.74 3.45 -0.08
C TYR A 110 -5.08 2.87 -0.58
N PRO A 111 -5.08 2.03 -1.64
CA PRO A 111 -6.32 1.58 -2.26
C PRO A 111 -7.17 0.74 -1.30
N ALA A 112 -8.49 0.72 -1.50
CA ALA A 112 -9.38 -0.16 -0.73
C ALA A 112 -9.03 -1.64 -0.99
N LEU A 113 -8.76 -2.39 0.08
CA LEU A 113 -8.28 -3.77 0.02
C LEU A 113 -9.29 -4.72 0.67
N GLU A 114 -9.30 -5.98 0.26
CA GLU A 114 -10.13 -7.04 0.86
C GLU A 114 -9.26 -8.03 1.63
N ALA A 115 -9.84 -8.74 2.60
CA ALA A 115 -9.11 -9.79 3.32
C ALA A 115 -8.49 -10.84 2.36
N PRO A 116 -7.20 -11.19 2.50
CA PRO A 116 -6.54 -12.17 1.65
C PRO A 116 -7.10 -13.57 1.92
N LYS A 117 -7.16 -14.39 0.87
CA LYS A 117 -7.36 -15.84 1.04
C LYS A 117 -6.10 -16.44 1.66
N ASN A 118 -6.25 -17.46 2.54
CA ASN A 118 -5.12 -18.17 3.17
C ASN A 118 -4.02 -18.58 2.16
N ARG A 119 -4.40 -19.15 1.01
CA ARG A 119 -3.44 -19.51 -0.04
C ARG A 119 -2.61 -18.33 -0.56
N ALA A 120 -3.23 -17.16 -0.72
CA ALA A 120 -2.52 -15.97 -1.21
C ALA A 120 -1.55 -15.44 -0.16
N PHE A 121 -1.94 -15.53 1.12
CA PHE A 121 -1.06 -15.21 2.24
C PHE A 121 0.16 -16.14 2.27
N ASP A 122 -0.02 -17.47 2.19
CA ASP A 122 1.10 -18.42 2.24
C ASP A 122 2.13 -18.17 1.13
N VAL A 123 1.66 -17.87 -0.09
CA VAL A 123 2.53 -17.52 -1.22
C VAL A 123 3.28 -16.21 -0.97
N ALA A 124 2.58 -15.17 -0.50
CA ALA A 124 3.20 -13.88 -0.21
C ALA A 124 4.22 -13.98 0.94
N HIS A 125 3.89 -14.77 1.96
CA HIS A 125 4.77 -15.04 3.09
C HIS A 125 6.06 -15.71 2.61
N ASN A 126 5.98 -16.77 1.83
CA ASN A 126 7.19 -17.44 1.31
C ASN A 126 8.02 -16.55 0.37
N GLN A 127 7.40 -15.63 -0.37
CA GLN A 127 8.13 -14.66 -1.20
C GLN A 127 8.80 -13.56 -0.39
N PHE A 128 8.34 -13.32 0.85
CA PHE A 128 8.85 -12.26 1.71
C PHE A 128 10.13 -12.65 2.43
N TYR A 129 10.39 -13.95 2.60
CA TYR A 129 11.59 -14.45 3.24
C TYR A 129 12.58 -14.98 2.21
N GLU A 130 13.84 -14.64 2.39
CA GLU A 130 14.97 -15.23 1.69
C GLU A 130 15.55 -16.37 2.54
N ASP A 131 15.67 -17.54 1.93
CA ASP A 131 16.29 -18.71 2.54
C ASP A 131 17.81 -18.52 2.56
N ILE A 132 18.38 -18.45 3.77
CA ILE A 132 19.82 -18.45 3.98
C ILE A 132 20.26 -19.89 4.14
N ASN A 133 20.91 -20.41 3.10
CA ASN A 133 21.44 -21.77 3.07
C ASN A 133 22.82 -21.83 3.74
N ASP A 134 23.15 -22.99 4.32
CA ASP A 134 24.51 -23.28 4.76
C ASP A 134 25.44 -23.66 3.59
N GLU A 135 26.71 -23.95 3.90
CA GLU A 135 27.72 -24.38 2.92
C GLU A 135 27.34 -25.68 2.17
N PHE A 136 26.38 -26.44 2.70
CA PHE A 136 25.88 -27.70 2.15
C PHE A 136 24.54 -27.54 1.42
N GLY A 137 24.00 -26.33 1.32
CA GLY A 137 22.74 -26.03 0.64
C GLY A 137 21.49 -26.32 1.47
N HIS A 138 21.62 -26.60 2.78
CA HIS A 138 20.48 -26.74 3.68
C HIS A 138 20.00 -25.38 4.17
N THR A 139 18.69 -25.15 4.14
CA THR A 139 18.08 -23.93 4.68
C THR A 139 18.35 -23.84 6.17
N LYS A 140 19.20 -22.90 6.58
CA LYS A 140 19.62 -22.72 7.97
C LYS A 140 18.73 -21.72 8.70
N ARG A 141 18.34 -20.65 8.01
CA ARG A 141 17.49 -19.56 8.53
C ARG A 141 16.71 -18.90 7.40
N GLN A 142 15.56 -18.33 7.74
CA GLN A 142 14.80 -17.44 6.87
C GLN A 142 15.02 -16.00 7.32
N ARG A 143 15.29 -15.10 6.38
CA ARG A 143 15.45 -13.67 6.65
C ARG A 143 14.42 -12.87 5.85
N PRO A 144 13.66 -11.97 6.48
CA PRO A 144 12.73 -11.11 5.77
C PRO A 144 13.47 -10.16 4.80
N LEU A 145 12.87 -9.91 3.65
CA LEU A 145 13.42 -9.01 2.62
C LEU A 145 13.35 -7.53 3.03
N LEU A 146 12.43 -7.17 3.93
CA LEU A 146 12.33 -5.83 4.52
C LEU A 146 12.85 -5.85 5.96
N ALA A 147 13.29 -4.68 6.44
CA ALA A 147 13.84 -4.50 7.78
C ALA A 147 13.14 -3.37 8.53
N GLY A 148 13.35 -3.29 9.85
CA GLY A 148 12.76 -2.26 10.71
C GLY A 148 11.29 -2.55 11.00
N LEU A 149 10.44 -1.52 11.05
CA LEU A 149 9.01 -1.69 11.35
C LEU A 149 8.28 -2.59 10.33
N ALA A 150 8.78 -2.67 9.10
CA ALA A 150 8.21 -3.50 8.04
C ALA A 150 8.69 -4.97 8.09
N GLU A 151 9.57 -5.34 9.03
CA GLU A 151 10.09 -6.70 9.15
C GLU A 151 9.01 -7.71 9.58
N CYS A 152 8.13 -7.27 10.48
CA CYS A 152 7.09 -8.09 11.12
C CYS A 152 5.72 -8.01 10.39
N ARG A 153 5.66 -7.39 9.21
CA ARG A 153 4.38 -7.09 8.52
C ARG A 153 3.52 -8.32 8.24
N LEU A 154 4.13 -9.49 7.99
CA LEU A 154 3.41 -10.74 7.65
C LEU A 154 3.36 -11.72 8.83
N GLU A 155 3.66 -11.27 10.05
CA GLU A 155 3.56 -12.12 11.24
C GLU A 155 2.10 -12.51 11.53
N GLU A 156 1.92 -13.65 12.21
CA GLU A 156 0.60 -14.20 12.54
C GLU A 156 -0.26 -13.21 13.37
N GLY A 157 0.38 -12.38 14.20
CA GLY A 157 -0.30 -11.33 14.97
C GLY A 157 -1.02 -10.30 14.10
N ASN A 158 -0.46 -10.00 12.92
CA ASN A 158 -1.00 -9.03 11.97
C ASN A 158 -1.98 -9.66 10.98
N ARG A 159 -2.19 -10.98 11.02
CA ARG A 159 -3.00 -11.73 10.04
C ARG A 159 -4.42 -11.21 9.88
N ARG A 160 -5.00 -10.62 10.93
CA ARG A 160 -6.36 -10.04 10.91
C ARG A 160 -6.41 -8.67 10.25
N ASP A 161 -5.30 -7.96 10.22
CA ASP A 161 -5.15 -6.64 9.61
C ASP A 161 -4.62 -6.71 8.16
N LEU A 162 -4.15 -7.89 7.74
CA LEU A 162 -3.72 -8.11 6.37
C LEU A 162 -4.88 -7.99 5.41
N VAL A 163 -4.63 -7.24 4.35
CA VAL A 163 -5.55 -6.98 3.26
C VAL A 163 -4.81 -7.06 1.94
N ALA A 164 -5.49 -7.51 0.89
CA ALA A 164 -4.96 -7.72 -0.44
C ALA A 164 -5.64 -6.80 -1.45
N VAL A 165 -4.84 -6.29 -2.40
CA VAL A 165 -5.33 -5.54 -3.56
C VAL A 165 -6.11 -6.50 -4.43
N ARG A 166 -7.43 -6.56 -4.23
CA ARG A 166 -8.28 -7.37 -5.08
C ARG A 166 -8.29 -6.75 -6.47
N ARG A 167 -7.91 -7.54 -7.48
CA ARG A 167 -8.38 -7.26 -8.83
C ARG A 167 -9.88 -7.54 -8.85
N PRO A 168 -10.74 -6.60 -9.29
CA PRO A 168 -12.09 -6.98 -9.71
C PRO A 168 -11.89 -7.95 -10.86
N ALA A 169 -11.99 -9.22 -10.55
CA ALA A 169 -11.94 -10.24 -11.56
C ALA A 169 -13.39 -10.49 -11.89
N ASP A 170 -13.84 -9.92 -13.01
CA ASP A 170 -14.88 -10.55 -13.81
C ASP A 170 -14.38 -11.95 -14.13
N LYS A 171 -14.66 -12.88 -13.22
CA LYS A 171 -14.35 -14.29 -13.39
C LYS A 171 -15.67 -14.98 -13.59
N ASP A 172 -15.96 -15.20 -14.87
CA ASP A 172 -16.78 -16.32 -15.31
C ASP A 172 -16.48 -17.55 -14.42
N LEU A 173 -17.53 -18.26 -14.05
CA LEU A 173 -17.53 -19.47 -13.23
C LEU A 173 -16.44 -20.46 -13.67
N LEU A 174 -16.16 -20.55 -14.98
CA LEU A 174 -15.10 -21.39 -15.53
C LEU A 174 -13.70 -20.97 -15.06
N SER A 175 -13.39 -19.67 -15.07
CA SER A 175 -12.10 -19.14 -14.60
C SER A 175 -11.88 -19.42 -13.11
N ARG A 176 -12.97 -19.44 -12.33
CA ARG A 176 -12.91 -19.78 -10.90
C ARG A 176 -12.65 -21.27 -10.67
N PHE A 177 -13.40 -22.13 -11.36
CA PHE A 177 -13.21 -23.59 -11.32
C PHE A 177 -11.77 -23.98 -11.68
N LEU A 178 -11.23 -23.37 -12.73
CA LEU A 178 -9.87 -23.64 -13.19
C LEU A 178 -8.82 -23.19 -12.16
N GLN A 179 -8.97 -22.05 -11.49
CA GLN A 179 -8.04 -21.64 -10.42
C GLN A 179 -8.04 -22.55 -9.19
N ASP A 180 -9.22 -23.08 -8.84
CA ASP A 180 -9.38 -23.94 -7.68
C ASP A 180 -8.86 -25.38 -7.95
N HIS A 181 -8.77 -25.80 -9.21
CA HIS A 181 -8.36 -27.15 -9.61
C HIS A 181 -7.08 -27.24 -10.47
N TRP A 182 -6.38 -26.12 -10.76
CA TRP A 182 -5.19 -26.17 -11.61
C TRP A 182 -4.00 -26.88 -10.93
N ILE A 183 -3.39 -27.81 -11.66
CA ILE A 183 -2.39 -28.79 -11.15
C ILE A 183 -0.96 -28.23 -11.10
N PHE A 184 -0.66 -27.11 -11.75
CA PHE A 184 0.68 -26.55 -11.76
C PHE A 184 0.95 -25.69 -10.52
N LYS A 185 1.69 -26.29 -9.59
CA LYS A 185 2.37 -25.62 -8.48
C LYS A 185 3.49 -24.74 -9.05
N VAL A 186 3.44 -23.45 -8.77
CA VAL A 186 4.60 -22.54 -8.75
C VAL A 186 4.61 -21.88 -7.39
#